data_AF-U3JLW1-F1
#
_entry.id   AF-U3JLW1-F1
#
_cell.length_a   1.000
_cell.length_b   1.000
_cell.length_c   1.000
_cell.angle_alpha   90.00
_cell.angle_beta   90.00
_cell.angle_gamma   90.00
#
_symmetry.space_group_name_H-M   'P 1'
#
loop_
_entity.id
_entity.type
_entity.pdbx_description
1 polymer ?
#
loop_
_entity_poly.entity_id
_entity_poly.type
_entity_poly.pdbx_seq_one_letter_code
_entity_poly.pdbx_strand_id
1 'polypeptide(L)'
;MAFQRSHRLNLLRLVVLLLVALAGIKFLFRDSFTLELHKHVSKDSGFWGDTGDIVQDIIPQSQILEVPAAKIIALKQKQQVPRDVSATEMRLVHLDLKGAAPRVSYLEQVFPLLSQLGANGVLMEYEDMFPFKGELEILRSPYAYSEEDIERIQQLAEQHKLEVVPLVQTFGHVEFILKHEKYQHLREVERFPNSFNPHVPDTLALLKSILSQVIEKHRRSTWIHIGADEVFHLGEGMDSKNWMSHNKGDVGTMYLKHIKEVLGFLTAQYWGLRVLMWDDMLRKISVGALRESGIAKHVSPVVWFYAPDFEAEQIVPFLTKYVESGFEAVWFASAFKGTTGPAQAWTPLSYHLKNHLSWLKVMQAVPRLAPLRLQGVVLTGWQRYDHYSVLCELLPVSIPSLAICLQTLVNGGFTEEAKRKVLDVLGLESVQLEQSTCEGRGAFPGVEIYHMVEQVNGHLKESILKALEEESAIKGWFSPYHRKRQFGNPRNMESFGSKVLKLHDDWESFVRDLHAQLDRIYFPDTVEEWMEENVNPYLDQLRDLVRDYRAIIRLNGRPKAA
;
A
#
# COMPACT_ATOMS: atom_id res chain seq x y z
N MET A 1 -14.94 8.19 65.23
CA MET A 1 -15.80 8.31 64.03
C MET A 1 -15.11 8.90 62.78
N ALA A 2 -14.06 9.72 62.87
CA ALA A 2 -13.43 10.31 61.67
C ALA A 2 -12.85 9.29 60.66
N PHE A 3 -12.21 8.21 61.14
CA PHE A 3 -11.42 7.28 60.32
C PHE A 3 -12.22 6.56 59.21
N GLN A 4 -13.45 6.10 59.51
CA GLN A 4 -14.32 5.44 58.52
C GLN A 4 -14.80 6.38 57.40
N ARG A 5 -14.82 7.71 57.61
CA ARG A 5 -15.17 8.69 56.58
C ARG A 5 -14.07 8.79 55.51
N SER A 6 -12.79 8.75 55.93
CA SER A 6 -11.64 8.79 55.02
C SER A 6 -11.62 7.59 54.06
N HIS A 7 -11.80 6.38 54.58
CA HIS A 7 -11.72 5.16 53.76
C HIS A 7 -12.80 5.08 52.67
N ARG A 8 -14.03 5.53 52.95
CA ARG A 8 -15.10 5.63 51.96
C ARG A 8 -14.80 6.69 50.88
N LEU A 9 -14.18 7.81 51.26
CA LEU A 9 -13.81 8.87 50.32
C LEU A 9 -12.71 8.42 49.33
N ASN A 10 -11.73 7.65 49.81
CA ASN A 10 -10.67 7.10 48.96
C ASN A 10 -11.20 6.00 48.02
N LEU A 11 -12.13 5.15 48.46
CA LEU A 11 -12.78 4.17 47.60
C LEU A 11 -13.57 4.85 46.47
N LEU A 12 -14.32 5.92 46.80
CA LEU A 12 -15.06 6.72 45.82
C LEU A 12 -14.13 7.36 44.76
N ARG A 13 -12.99 7.91 45.19
CA ARG A 13 -11.97 8.47 44.27
C ARG A 13 -11.40 7.43 43.32
N LEU A 14 -11.18 6.20 43.79
CA LEU A 14 -10.62 5.12 42.97
C LEU A 14 -11.63 4.63 41.92
N VAL A 15 -12.92 4.56 42.27
CA VAL A 15 -14.02 4.31 41.31
C VAL A 15 -14.12 5.42 40.28
N VAL A 16 -14.03 6.69 40.69
CA VAL A 16 -14.06 7.85 39.75
C VAL A 16 -12.87 7.82 38.80
N LEU A 17 -11.65 7.52 39.27
CA LEU A 17 -10.47 7.36 38.40
C LEU A 17 -10.65 6.24 37.38
N LEU A 18 -11.24 5.10 37.78
CA LEU A 18 -11.47 3.97 36.88
C LEU A 18 -12.55 4.27 35.84
N LEU A 19 -13.59 5.03 36.20
CA LEU A 19 -14.59 5.56 35.26
C LEU A 19 -13.99 6.59 34.29
N VAL A 20 -13.08 7.46 34.74
CA VAL A 20 -12.37 8.41 33.88
C VAL A 20 -11.42 7.69 32.92
N ALA A 21 -10.72 6.64 33.37
CA ALA A 21 -9.89 5.82 32.48
C ALA A 21 -10.73 5.10 31.41
N LEU A 22 -11.87 4.51 31.78
CA LEU A 22 -12.81 3.92 30.83
C LEU A 22 -13.41 4.96 29.86
N ALA A 23 -13.67 6.17 30.32
CA ALA A 23 -14.12 7.27 29.48
C ALA A 23 -13.02 7.75 28.50
N GLY A 24 -11.76 7.79 28.94
CA GLY A 24 -10.61 8.10 28.09
C GLY A 24 -10.35 7.06 27.00
N ILE A 25 -10.43 5.76 27.35
CA ILE A 25 -10.40 4.66 26.38
C ILE A 25 -11.58 4.79 25.39
N LYS A 26 -12.79 5.03 25.90
CA LYS A 26 -13.98 5.23 25.06
C LYS A 26 -13.92 6.50 24.19
N PHE A 27 -13.10 7.49 24.55
CA PHE A 27 -12.84 8.68 23.73
C PHE A 27 -11.82 8.37 22.62
N LEU A 28 -10.70 7.71 22.95
CA LEU A 28 -9.66 7.33 21.97
C LEU A 28 -10.18 6.38 20.88
N PHE A 29 -11.14 5.51 21.20
CA PHE A 29 -11.79 4.63 20.22
C PHE A 29 -13.08 5.21 19.60
N ARG A 30 -13.36 6.51 19.78
CA ARG A 30 -14.63 7.12 19.32
C ARG A 30 -14.63 7.51 17.85
N ASP A 31 -13.51 8.03 17.34
CA ASP A 31 -13.45 8.61 16.00
C ASP A 31 -13.37 7.54 14.89
N SER A 32 -13.15 6.27 15.26
CA SER A 32 -13.38 5.10 14.40
C SER A 32 -14.86 4.76 14.20
N PHE A 33 -15.81 5.40 14.92
CA PHE A 33 -17.23 5.03 14.92
C PHE A 33 -18.19 6.24 15.10
N THR A 34 -18.27 7.11 14.09
CA THR A 34 -19.40 8.06 13.94
C THR A 34 -19.94 8.12 12.50
N LEU A 35 -20.61 7.04 12.08
CA LEU A 35 -21.54 7.05 10.94
C LEU A 35 -22.97 6.88 11.49
N GLU A 36 -23.91 7.62 10.89
CA GLU A 36 -25.29 7.87 11.38
C GLU A 36 -25.45 8.58 12.74
N LEU A 37 -25.85 9.86 12.67
CA LEU A 37 -27.10 10.26 13.32
C LEU A 37 -27.81 11.35 12.51
N HIS A 38 -28.98 11.02 11.95
CA HIS A 38 -30.23 11.81 11.91
C HIS A 38 -31.20 11.21 10.88
N LYS A 39 -32.14 10.36 11.33
CA LYS A 39 -33.30 9.88 10.55
C LYS A 39 -34.60 10.38 11.16
N HIS A 40 -35.39 11.13 10.38
CA HIS A 40 -36.81 11.55 10.53
C HIS A 40 -36.96 12.82 9.67
N VAL A 41 -37.98 13.08 8.83
CA VAL A 41 -39.29 12.49 8.48
C VAL A 41 -39.44 12.64 6.93
N SER A 42 -40.24 11.90 6.15
CA SER A 42 -41.42 11.04 6.41
C SER A 42 -41.35 9.69 5.64
N LYS A 43 -42.49 9.02 5.41
CA LYS A 43 -42.67 7.87 4.52
C LYS A 43 -44.08 7.86 3.91
N ASP A 44 -44.19 8.07 2.59
CA ASP A 44 -45.37 7.90 1.71
C ASP A 44 -44.85 8.08 0.27
N SER A 45 -45.27 7.39 -0.79
CA SER A 45 -46.13 6.20 -1.00
C SER A 45 -45.36 5.27 -1.99
N GLY A 46 -45.65 3.99 -2.24
CA GLY A 46 -46.90 3.38 -2.72
C GLY A 46 -46.90 3.24 -4.26
N PHE A 47 -47.44 2.11 -4.76
CA PHE A 47 -47.90 1.83 -6.15
C PHE A 47 -47.03 0.93 -7.06
N TRP A 48 -47.68 -0.13 -7.56
CA TRP A 48 -47.26 -1.20 -8.50
C TRP A 48 -46.12 -2.17 -8.12
N GLY A 49 -46.14 -3.44 -8.55
CA GLY A 49 -47.27 -4.15 -9.19
C GLY A 49 -46.94 -5.09 -10.36
N ASP A 50 -46.23 -6.18 -10.07
CA ASP A 50 -46.42 -7.55 -10.57
C ASP A 50 -46.45 -7.95 -12.08
N THR A 51 -45.76 -9.06 -12.35
CA THR A 51 -45.90 -10.12 -13.40
C THR A 51 -46.03 -9.82 -14.91
N GLY A 52 -45.48 -10.76 -15.71
CA GLY A 52 -45.54 -10.76 -17.19
C GLY A 52 -44.60 -11.77 -17.87
N ASP A 53 -44.84 -13.07 -17.71
CA ASP A 53 -44.12 -14.15 -18.43
C ASP A 53 -44.48 -14.21 -19.94
N ILE A 54 -43.63 -14.90 -20.74
CA ILE A 54 -44.05 -16.01 -21.64
C ILE A 54 -42.86 -16.66 -22.40
N VAL A 55 -42.71 -17.98 -22.20
CA VAL A 55 -42.40 -19.09 -23.17
C VAL A 55 -41.73 -18.67 -24.50
N GLN A 56 -40.45 -18.97 -24.80
CA GLN A 56 -39.76 -20.26 -25.02
C GLN A 56 -40.13 -20.97 -26.35
N ASP A 57 -39.15 -21.29 -27.21
CA ASP A 57 -39.33 -22.32 -28.26
C ASP A 57 -38.00 -22.91 -28.79
N ILE A 58 -38.03 -24.19 -29.21
CA ILE A 58 -36.90 -25.07 -29.63
C ILE A 58 -37.50 -26.23 -30.47
N ILE A 59 -36.96 -26.89 -31.51
CA ILE A 59 -35.63 -27.42 -31.90
C ILE A 59 -35.65 -27.66 -33.47
N PRO A 60 -35.02 -28.64 -34.18
CA PRO A 60 -33.75 -29.41 -34.02
C PRO A 60 -32.85 -29.56 -35.30
N GLN A 61 -31.60 -30.01 -35.07
CA GLN A 61 -30.79 -31.00 -35.84
C GLN A 61 -30.47 -30.90 -37.35
N SER A 62 -29.20 -31.21 -37.66
CA SER A 62 -28.85 -32.40 -38.46
C SER A 62 -27.45 -32.94 -38.08
N GLN A 63 -27.18 -34.23 -38.31
CA GLN A 63 -25.90 -34.93 -38.04
C GLN A 63 -25.54 -35.85 -39.24
N ILE A 64 -24.24 -36.07 -39.52
CA ILE A 64 -23.74 -37.07 -40.48
C ILE A 64 -22.45 -37.72 -39.94
N LEU A 65 -22.27 -39.02 -40.22
CA LEU A 65 -21.24 -39.94 -39.71
C LEU A 65 -20.68 -40.83 -40.87
N GLU A 66 -19.49 -41.44 -40.88
CA GLU A 66 -18.23 -41.28 -40.11
C GLU A 66 -17.09 -42.14 -40.76
N VAL A 67 -15.80 -41.72 -40.62
CA VAL A 67 -14.61 -42.60 -40.37
C VAL A 67 -14.14 -43.58 -41.51
N PRO A 68 -12.90 -44.16 -41.54
CA PRO A 68 -11.57 -43.82 -40.97
C PRO A 68 -10.43 -43.62 -42.02
N ALA A 69 -9.28 -43.07 -41.58
CA ALA A 69 -7.95 -43.40 -42.12
C ALA A 69 -6.86 -43.29 -41.02
N ALA A 70 -5.77 -44.05 -41.11
CA ALA A 70 -4.94 -44.40 -39.94
C ALA A 70 -3.75 -43.46 -39.61
N LYS A 71 -3.52 -43.28 -38.30
CA LYS A 71 -2.24 -43.09 -37.57
C LYS A 71 -1.03 -42.48 -38.31
N ILE A 72 -0.63 -41.29 -37.87
CA ILE A 72 0.77 -41.02 -37.46
C ILE A 72 0.73 -40.40 -36.05
N ILE A 73 1.68 -40.75 -35.19
CA ILE A 73 1.73 -40.34 -33.78
C ILE A 73 2.63 -39.12 -33.61
N ALA A 74 2.10 -38.06 -33.00
CA ALA A 74 2.89 -36.97 -32.44
C ALA A 74 2.18 -36.45 -31.17
N LEU A 75 2.77 -36.68 -29.98
CA LEU A 75 2.23 -36.14 -28.73
C LEU A 75 2.50 -34.62 -28.64
N LYS A 76 1.66 -33.82 -29.29
CA LYS A 76 1.39 -32.47 -28.81
C LYS A 76 0.49 -32.58 -27.59
N GLN A 77 1.10 -32.57 -26.39
CA GLN A 77 0.37 -32.14 -25.20
C GLN A 77 -0.15 -30.73 -25.48
N LYS A 78 -1.47 -30.60 -25.70
CA LYS A 78 -2.11 -29.30 -25.58
C LYS A 78 -2.01 -28.90 -24.12
N GLN A 79 -1.08 -28.01 -23.79
CA GLN A 79 -1.21 -27.23 -22.56
C GLN A 79 -2.57 -26.54 -22.63
N GLN A 80 -3.47 -27.00 -21.77
CA GLN A 80 -4.78 -26.41 -21.62
C GLN A 80 -4.54 -25.09 -20.88
N VAL A 81 -4.47 -24.00 -21.63
CA VAL A 81 -4.36 -22.65 -21.07
C VAL A 81 -5.47 -22.51 -20.03
N PRO A 82 -5.16 -22.15 -18.77
CA PRO A 82 -6.17 -21.95 -17.75
C PRO A 82 -7.24 -21.00 -18.30
N ARG A 83 -8.52 -21.38 -18.19
CA ARG A 83 -9.60 -20.45 -18.47
C ARG A 83 -9.49 -19.34 -17.43
N ASP A 84 -9.21 -18.13 -17.87
CA ASP A 84 -9.39 -16.94 -17.04
C ASP A 84 -10.87 -16.90 -16.63
N VAL A 85 -11.13 -17.00 -15.33
CA VAL A 85 -12.49 -17.04 -14.77
C VAL A 85 -12.95 -15.61 -14.42
N SER A 86 -12.02 -14.64 -14.41
CA SER A 86 -12.32 -13.25 -14.10
C SER A 86 -12.85 -12.51 -15.33
N ALA A 87 -13.95 -11.78 -15.16
CA ALA A 87 -14.57 -10.97 -16.22
C ALA A 87 -13.91 -9.57 -16.38
N THR A 88 -12.72 -9.38 -15.82
CA THR A 88 -11.95 -8.12 -15.81
C THR A 88 -11.02 -8.03 -17.01
N GLU A 89 -11.04 -6.90 -17.73
CA GLU A 89 -10.12 -6.64 -18.86
C GLU A 89 -8.68 -6.44 -18.37
N MET A 90 -8.49 -5.76 -17.23
CA MET A 90 -7.17 -5.42 -16.68
C MET A 90 -6.96 -5.89 -15.23
N ARG A 91 -5.73 -6.32 -14.93
CA ARG A 91 -5.20 -6.66 -13.61
C ARG A 91 -3.82 -6.03 -13.47
N LEU A 92 -3.78 -4.86 -12.84
CA LEU A 92 -2.57 -4.07 -12.64
C LEU A 92 -1.98 -4.35 -11.26
N VAL A 93 -0.66 -4.55 -11.19
CA VAL A 93 0.08 -4.51 -9.91
C VAL A 93 0.63 -3.10 -9.73
N HIS A 94 0.27 -2.42 -8.64
CA HIS A 94 0.78 -1.09 -8.33
C HIS A 94 2.15 -1.16 -7.65
N LEU A 95 3.08 -0.36 -8.16
CA LEU A 95 4.39 -0.12 -7.57
C LEU A 95 4.47 1.36 -7.19
N ASP A 96 4.30 1.63 -5.90
CA ASP A 96 4.62 2.92 -5.28
C ASP A 96 6.15 3.02 -5.15
N LEU A 97 6.74 4.04 -5.77
CA LEU A 97 8.18 4.24 -5.83
C LEU A 97 8.71 5.18 -4.73
N LYS A 98 7.82 5.68 -3.86
CA LYS A 98 8.08 6.70 -2.83
C LYS A 98 9.11 6.24 -1.77
N GLY A 99 10.39 6.51 -2.05
CA GLY A 99 11.53 6.30 -1.16
C GLY A 99 12.05 4.86 -1.00
N ALA A 100 11.36 3.85 -1.53
CA ALA A 100 11.93 2.50 -1.73
C ALA A 100 11.66 2.00 -3.14
N ALA A 101 12.04 2.80 -4.13
CA ALA A 101 12.04 2.38 -5.52
C ALA A 101 13.05 1.25 -5.75
N PRO A 102 12.64 0.09 -6.31
CA PRO A 102 13.57 -0.97 -6.64
C PRO A 102 14.40 -0.61 -7.89
N ARG A 103 15.67 -0.99 -7.91
CA ARG A 103 16.54 -0.87 -9.09
C ARG A 103 15.93 -1.63 -10.29
N VAL A 104 16.18 -1.15 -11.51
CA VAL A 104 15.66 -1.77 -12.75
C VAL A 104 16.09 -3.23 -12.90
N SER A 105 17.28 -3.60 -12.38
CA SER A 105 17.78 -4.97 -12.29
C SER A 105 16.93 -5.91 -11.42
N TYR A 106 16.09 -5.38 -10.51
CA TYR A 106 15.10 -6.15 -9.76
C TYR A 106 13.74 -6.19 -10.49
N LEU A 107 13.33 -5.08 -11.12
CA LEU A 107 12.13 -5.06 -11.97
C LEU A 107 12.22 -6.06 -13.14
N GLU A 108 13.42 -6.24 -13.69
CA GLU A 108 13.74 -7.28 -14.68
C GLU A 108 13.45 -8.71 -14.21
N GLN A 109 13.52 -8.97 -12.90
CA GLN A 109 13.20 -10.28 -12.30
C GLN A 109 11.73 -10.36 -11.88
N VAL A 110 11.14 -9.25 -11.42
CA VAL A 110 9.76 -9.17 -10.94
C VAL A 110 8.75 -9.23 -12.09
N PHE A 111 8.94 -8.50 -13.18
CA PHE A 111 7.98 -8.46 -14.30
C PHE A 111 7.68 -9.85 -14.93
N PRO A 112 8.66 -10.75 -15.16
CA PRO A 112 8.37 -12.14 -15.53
C PRO A 112 7.42 -12.84 -14.54
N LEU A 113 7.66 -12.67 -13.24
CA LEU A 113 6.85 -13.26 -12.16
C LEU A 113 5.41 -12.71 -12.15
N LEU A 114 5.23 -11.39 -12.28
CA LEU A 114 3.89 -10.77 -12.34
C LEU A 114 3.07 -11.34 -13.52
N SER A 115 3.69 -11.47 -14.69
CA SER A 115 3.09 -12.05 -15.90
C SER A 115 2.77 -13.55 -15.72
N GLN A 116 3.68 -14.32 -15.11
CA GLN A 116 3.49 -15.75 -14.80
C GLN A 116 2.37 -16.01 -13.77
N LEU A 117 2.09 -15.01 -12.91
CA LEU A 117 0.99 -14.98 -11.95
C LEU A 117 -0.31 -14.37 -12.52
N GLY A 118 -0.31 -13.85 -13.76
CA GLY A 118 -1.51 -13.45 -14.49
C GLY A 118 -1.88 -11.95 -14.45
N ALA A 119 -0.95 -11.07 -14.04
CA ALA A 119 -1.07 -9.64 -14.29
C ALA A 119 -0.93 -9.33 -15.79
N ASN A 120 -1.55 -8.24 -16.26
CA ASN A 120 -1.39 -7.74 -17.63
C ASN A 120 -0.95 -6.25 -17.69
N GLY A 121 -0.60 -5.68 -16.54
CA GLY A 121 0.10 -4.41 -16.47
C GLY A 121 0.64 -4.09 -15.08
N VAL A 122 1.33 -2.97 -14.98
CA VAL A 122 1.79 -2.34 -13.74
C VAL A 122 1.31 -0.90 -13.70
N LEU A 123 0.87 -0.46 -12.52
CA LEU A 123 0.59 0.94 -12.24
C LEU A 123 1.85 1.50 -11.55
N MET A 124 2.47 2.53 -12.12
CA MET A 124 3.74 3.08 -11.64
C MET A 124 3.51 4.48 -11.07
N GLU A 125 3.53 4.60 -9.74
CA GLU A 125 3.48 5.91 -9.06
C GLU A 125 4.90 6.41 -8.85
N TYR A 126 5.30 7.36 -9.70
CA TYR A 126 6.70 7.79 -9.81
C TYR A 126 7.12 8.87 -8.81
N GLU A 127 6.26 9.87 -8.56
CA GLU A 127 6.57 11.06 -7.75
C GLU A 127 7.98 11.62 -8.02
N ASP A 128 8.86 11.74 -7.03
CA ASP A 128 10.22 12.27 -7.18
C ASP A 128 11.24 11.27 -7.78
N MET A 129 10.84 10.04 -8.10
CA MET A 129 11.68 9.07 -8.82
C MET A 129 11.63 9.23 -10.35
N PHE A 130 10.82 10.15 -10.89
CA PHE A 130 10.77 10.43 -12.33
C PHE A 130 11.94 11.32 -12.81
N PRO A 131 12.54 11.08 -14.00
CA PRO A 131 13.55 11.96 -14.62
C PRO A 131 12.96 13.30 -15.12
N PHE A 132 12.47 14.13 -14.20
CA PHE A 132 12.04 15.49 -14.52
C PHE A 132 13.19 16.34 -15.09
N LYS A 133 12.85 17.30 -15.95
CA LYS A 133 13.79 18.16 -16.70
C LYS A 133 13.43 19.66 -16.64
N GLY A 134 14.45 20.50 -16.82
CA GLY A 134 14.34 21.96 -16.79
C GLY A 134 13.91 22.47 -15.41
N GLU A 135 12.87 23.31 -15.38
CA GLU A 135 12.36 23.92 -14.14
C GLU A 135 11.87 22.91 -13.10
N LEU A 136 11.60 21.66 -13.50
CA LEU A 136 11.14 20.58 -12.63
C LEU A 136 12.29 19.72 -12.05
N GLU A 137 13.55 19.98 -12.39
CA GLU A 137 14.69 19.16 -11.91
C GLU A 137 14.90 19.18 -10.40
N ILE A 138 14.38 20.21 -9.74
CA ILE A 138 14.31 20.34 -8.29
C ILE A 138 13.42 19.26 -7.63
N LEU A 139 12.48 18.68 -8.37
CA LEU A 139 11.53 17.66 -7.90
C LEU A 139 12.11 16.25 -7.88
N ARG A 140 13.36 16.03 -8.30
CA ARG A 140 13.96 14.70 -8.36
C ARG A 140 14.60 14.30 -7.04
N SER A 141 14.40 13.05 -6.65
CA SER A 141 15.31 12.35 -5.73
C SER A 141 16.74 12.35 -6.31
N PRO A 142 17.80 12.42 -5.49
CA PRO A 142 19.17 12.15 -5.92
C PRO A 142 19.36 10.76 -6.59
N TYR A 143 18.43 9.84 -6.34
CA TYR A 143 18.40 8.49 -6.90
C TYR A 143 17.28 8.27 -7.93
N ALA A 144 16.63 9.34 -8.40
CA ALA A 144 15.60 9.27 -9.45
C ALA A 144 16.10 8.48 -10.68
N TYR A 145 15.21 7.71 -11.30
CA TYR A 145 15.53 6.94 -12.50
C TYR A 145 16.01 7.86 -13.62
N SER A 146 16.95 7.38 -14.44
CA SER A 146 17.30 8.05 -15.70
C SER A 146 16.20 7.87 -16.75
N GLU A 147 16.28 8.60 -17.86
CA GLU A 147 15.40 8.33 -19.02
C GLU A 147 15.64 6.93 -19.60
N GLU A 148 16.88 6.45 -19.57
CA GLU A 148 17.28 5.12 -20.04
C GLU A 148 16.67 4.02 -19.16
N ASP A 149 16.57 4.25 -17.84
CA ASP A 149 15.84 3.38 -16.91
C ASP A 149 14.34 3.34 -17.22
N ILE A 150 13.68 4.48 -17.43
CA ILE A 150 12.25 4.54 -17.81
C ILE A 150 11.98 3.82 -19.14
N GLU A 151 12.90 3.93 -20.09
CA GLU A 151 12.81 3.23 -21.37
C GLU A 151 13.09 1.72 -21.21
N ARG A 152 14.04 1.31 -20.36
CA ARG A 152 14.31 -0.11 -20.04
C ARG A 152 13.15 -0.75 -19.29
N ILE A 153 12.53 -0.06 -18.33
CA ILE A 153 11.33 -0.51 -17.60
C ILE A 153 10.20 -0.83 -18.58
N GLN A 154 9.91 0.07 -19.53
CA GLN A 154 8.87 -0.18 -20.53
C GLN A 154 9.22 -1.31 -21.51
N GLN A 155 10.50 -1.50 -21.87
CA GLN A 155 10.93 -2.65 -22.67
C GLN A 155 10.76 -3.97 -21.92
N LEU A 156 11.11 -4.01 -20.63
CA LEU A 156 10.90 -5.18 -19.76
C LEU A 156 9.42 -5.52 -19.64
N ALA A 157 8.57 -4.52 -19.41
CA ALA A 157 7.13 -4.71 -19.29
C ALA A 157 6.53 -5.28 -20.58
N GLU A 158 6.88 -4.71 -21.73
CA GLU A 158 6.46 -5.19 -23.06
C GLU A 158 6.93 -6.63 -23.33
N GLN A 159 8.19 -6.98 -22.99
CA GLN A 159 8.74 -8.34 -23.10
C GLN A 159 7.91 -9.36 -22.31
N HIS A 160 7.27 -8.94 -21.22
CA HIS A 160 6.39 -9.77 -20.38
C HIS A 160 4.89 -9.48 -20.54
N LYS A 161 4.48 -8.74 -21.59
CA LYS A 161 3.08 -8.39 -21.90
C LYS A 161 2.37 -7.62 -20.79
N LEU A 162 3.10 -6.78 -20.07
CA LEU A 162 2.60 -5.85 -19.08
C LEU A 162 2.50 -4.45 -19.71
N GLU A 163 1.33 -3.82 -19.65
CA GLU A 163 1.20 -2.39 -19.91
C GLU A 163 1.77 -1.58 -18.73
N VAL A 164 2.56 -0.53 -18.99
CA VAL A 164 3.04 0.39 -17.95
C VAL A 164 2.12 1.60 -17.91
N VAL A 165 1.24 1.65 -16.91
CA VAL A 165 0.32 2.77 -16.68
C VAL A 165 0.96 3.73 -15.68
N PRO A 166 1.24 5.00 -16.05
CA PRO A 166 1.74 5.98 -15.09
C PRO A 166 0.64 6.45 -14.14
N LEU A 167 0.97 6.58 -12.86
CA LEU A 167 0.23 7.37 -11.87
C LEU A 167 1.00 8.67 -11.63
N VAL A 168 0.30 9.80 -11.76
CA VAL A 168 0.77 11.14 -11.44
C VAL A 168 -0.21 11.76 -10.46
N GLN A 169 0.26 12.15 -9.28
CA GLN A 169 -0.58 12.85 -8.30
C GLN A 169 -0.86 14.29 -8.76
N THR A 170 -2.15 14.67 -8.80
CA THR A 170 -2.58 15.97 -9.36
C THR A 170 -3.36 16.87 -8.40
N PHE A 171 -3.58 16.48 -7.13
CA PHE A 171 -4.33 17.32 -6.18
C PHE A 171 -3.90 17.12 -4.72
N GLY A 172 -4.11 15.92 -4.18
CA GLY A 172 -3.53 15.42 -2.92
C GLY A 172 -2.23 14.65 -3.19
N HIS A 173 -1.56 14.18 -2.13
CA HIS A 173 -0.27 13.45 -2.15
C HIS A 173 0.80 14.13 -3.04
N VAL A 174 0.88 15.46 -2.95
CA VAL A 174 1.81 16.31 -3.72
C VAL A 174 2.92 16.87 -2.84
N GLU A 175 3.22 16.23 -1.72
CA GLU A 175 4.30 16.61 -0.81
C GLU A 175 5.65 16.62 -1.53
N PHE A 176 5.88 15.71 -2.49
CA PHE A 176 7.11 15.69 -3.28
C PHE A 176 7.35 17.00 -4.07
N ILE A 177 6.28 17.74 -4.37
CA ILE A 177 6.32 19.05 -5.01
C ILE A 177 6.36 20.15 -3.96
N LEU A 178 5.39 20.13 -3.05
CA LEU A 178 5.12 21.22 -2.12
C LEU A 178 6.07 21.26 -0.92
N LYS A 179 6.95 20.25 -0.74
CA LYS A 179 8.09 20.30 0.19
C LYS A 179 9.14 21.35 -0.18
N HIS A 180 9.25 21.71 -1.46
CA HIS A 180 10.22 22.70 -1.94
C HIS A 180 9.70 24.14 -1.82
N GLU A 181 10.53 25.04 -1.28
CA GLU A 181 10.23 26.47 -1.10
C GLU A 181 9.69 27.15 -2.37
N LYS A 182 10.27 26.80 -3.53
CA LYS A 182 9.83 27.23 -4.87
C LYS A 182 8.33 27.07 -5.11
N TYR A 183 7.71 26.03 -4.55
CA TYR A 183 6.30 25.68 -4.75
C TYR A 183 5.44 25.84 -3.49
N GLN A 184 5.99 26.31 -2.37
CA GLN A 184 5.25 26.49 -1.12
C GLN A 184 4.00 27.39 -1.27
N HIS A 185 4.07 28.38 -2.16
CA HIS A 185 2.95 29.29 -2.47
C HIS A 185 1.77 28.62 -3.21
N LEU A 186 1.93 27.37 -3.66
CA LEU A 186 0.87 26.59 -4.33
C LEU A 186 0.07 25.70 -3.36
N ARG A 187 0.37 25.71 -2.05
CA ARG A 187 -0.35 24.91 -1.03
C ARG A 187 -1.74 25.46 -0.75
N GLU A 188 -2.74 24.58 -0.62
CA GLU A 188 -4.10 24.94 -0.15
C GLU A 188 -4.06 25.57 1.25
N VAL A 189 -3.32 24.96 2.16
CA VAL A 189 -2.99 25.54 3.47
C VAL A 189 -1.49 25.74 3.53
N GLU A 190 -1.03 26.99 3.69
CA GLU A 190 0.39 27.39 3.73
C GLU A 190 1.31 26.45 4.54
N ARG A 191 0.81 25.94 5.67
CA ARG A 191 1.53 25.05 6.59
C ARG A 191 1.62 23.59 6.16
N PHE A 192 0.77 23.13 5.23
CA PHE A 192 0.58 21.72 4.90
C PHE A 192 1.00 21.45 3.44
N PRO A 193 2.04 20.63 3.20
CA PRO A 193 2.52 20.31 1.85
C PRO A 193 1.64 19.29 1.10
N ASN A 194 0.50 18.88 1.67
CA ASN A 194 -0.25 17.71 1.20
C ASN A 194 -1.14 17.97 -0.02
N SER A 195 -1.51 19.22 -0.30
CA SER A 195 -2.50 19.53 -1.34
C SER A 195 -2.32 20.88 -2.02
N PHE A 196 -2.60 20.93 -3.31
CA PHE A 196 -2.58 22.15 -4.11
C PHE A 196 -3.78 23.08 -3.82
N ASN A 197 -3.54 24.40 -3.86
CA ASN A 197 -4.56 25.44 -3.97
C ASN A 197 -5.07 25.49 -5.43
N PRO A 198 -6.35 25.20 -5.71
CA PRO A 198 -6.90 25.15 -7.07
C PRO A 198 -7.22 26.54 -7.65
N HIS A 199 -6.95 27.62 -6.92
CA HIS A 199 -7.21 29.01 -7.34
C HIS A 199 -5.95 29.75 -7.80
N VAL A 200 -4.76 29.26 -7.48
CA VAL A 200 -3.49 29.81 -8.00
C VAL A 200 -3.28 29.33 -9.45
N PRO A 201 -3.15 30.22 -10.45
CA PRO A 201 -3.02 29.81 -11.86
C PRO A 201 -1.81 28.91 -12.12
N ASP A 202 -0.71 29.14 -11.39
CA ASP A 202 0.56 28.44 -11.54
C ASP A 202 0.47 26.97 -11.11
N THR A 203 -0.49 26.60 -10.25
CA THR A 203 -0.84 25.20 -9.95
C THR A 203 -1.16 24.43 -11.23
N LEU A 204 -2.05 24.98 -12.08
CA LEU A 204 -2.47 24.32 -13.31
C LEU A 204 -1.37 24.36 -14.38
N ALA A 205 -0.52 25.39 -14.40
CA ALA A 205 0.65 25.44 -15.29
C ALA A 205 1.68 24.36 -14.92
N LEU A 206 1.96 24.19 -13.62
CA LEU A 206 2.86 23.17 -13.09
C LEU A 206 2.35 21.75 -13.40
N LEU A 207 1.09 21.47 -13.09
CA LEU A 207 0.46 20.17 -13.36
C LEU A 207 0.51 19.81 -14.85
N LYS A 208 0.25 20.77 -15.75
CA LYS A 208 0.37 20.57 -17.20
C LYS A 208 1.80 20.20 -17.61
N SER A 209 2.82 20.81 -17.00
CA SER A 209 4.23 20.48 -17.26
C SER A 209 4.59 19.07 -16.78
N ILE A 210 4.20 18.71 -15.56
CA ILE A 210 4.44 17.39 -14.96
C ILE A 210 3.77 16.29 -15.80
N LEU A 211 2.47 16.43 -16.07
CA LEU A 211 1.71 15.48 -16.89
C LEU A 211 2.30 15.32 -18.28
N SER A 212 2.77 16.41 -18.90
CA SER A 212 3.43 16.35 -20.22
C SER A 212 4.70 15.49 -20.17
N GLN A 213 5.62 15.77 -19.23
CA GLN A 213 6.88 15.03 -19.16
C GLN A 213 6.66 13.52 -18.90
N VAL A 214 5.69 13.15 -18.04
CA VAL A 214 5.38 11.75 -17.75
C VAL A 214 4.71 11.06 -18.95
N ILE A 215 3.69 11.66 -19.57
CA ILE A 215 2.98 11.08 -20.72
C ILE A 215 3.89 10.98 -21.95
N GLU A 216 4.78 11.96 -22.15
CA GLU A 216 5.75 11.92 -23.25
C GLU A 216 6.77 10.79 -23.15
N LYS A 217 7.00 10.22 -21.95
CA LYS A 217 7.74 8.96 -21.79
C LYS A 217 6.85 7.72 -21.86
N HIS A 218 5.55 7.83 -21.58
CA HIS A 218 4.59 6.72 -21.56
C HIS A 218 3.67 6.65 -22.79
N ARG A 219 4.13 7.10 -23.96
CA ARG A 219 3.34 7.21 -25.22
C ARG A 219 2.72 5.89 -25.73
N ARG A 220 3.04 4.75 -25.12
CA ARG A 220 2.49 3.42 -25.44
C ARG A 220 1.38 2.97 -24.47
N SER A 221 1.18 3.66 -23.35
CA SER A 221 0.06 3.36 -22.47
C SER A 221 -1.25 3.90 -23.06
N THR A 222 -2.30 3.11 -22.91
CA THR A 222 -3.68 3.46 -23.21
C THR A 222 -4.36 4.17 -22.02
N TRP A 223 -3.68 4.25 -20.87
CA TRP A 223 -4.18 4.75 -19.59
C TRP A 223 -3.25 5.78 -18.94
N ILE A 224 -3.83 6.62 -18.09
CA ILE A 224 -3.12 7.38 -17.04
C ILE A 224 -3.97 7.42 -15.78
N HIS A 225 -3.34 7.35 -14.61
CA HIS A 225 -3.99 7.59 -13.33
C HIS A 225 -3.59 8.98 -12.79
N ILE A 226 -4.56 9.85 -12.51
CA ILE A 226 -4.31 11.24 -12.06
C ILE A 226 -4.33 11.42 -10.53
N GLY A 227 -4.47 10.32 -9.79
CA GLY A 227 -4.49 10.30 -8.33
C GLY A 227 -5.69 11.08 -7.78
N ALA A 228 -5.41 12.17 -7.07
CA ALA A 228 -6.37 13.18 -6.57
C ALA A 228 -7.32 12.70 -5.46
N ASP A 229 -6.84 11.71 -4.71
CA ASP A 229 -7.26 11.24 -3.40
C ASP A 229 -6.98 12.24 -2.27
N GLU A 230 -7.61 12.00 -1.11
CA GLU A 230 -7.22 12.48 0.24
C GLU A 230 -6.96 14.00 0.39
N VAL A 231 -7.65 14.84 -0.41
CA VAL A 231 -7.54 16.32 -0.37
C VAL A 231 -8.26 16.92 0.85
N PHE A 232 -7.91 16.48 2.06
CA PHE A 232 -8.69 16.66 3.28
C PHE A 232 -8.91 18.10 3.72
N HIS A 233 -7.95 18.99 3.45
CA HIS A 233 -7.97 20.41 3.85
C HIS A 233 -8.54 21.35 2.78
N LEU A 234 -9.17 20.83 1.72
CA LEU A 234 -9.74 21.65 0.65
C LEU A 234 -10.88 22.55 1.16
N GLY A 235 -10.73 23.86 0.97
CA GLY A 235 -11.61 24.88 1.55
C GLY A 235 -11.04 25.55 2.81
N GLU A 236 -9.87 25.13 3.30
CA GLU A 236 -9.20 25.80 4.42
C GLU A 236 -8.27 26.94 4.00
N GLY A 237 -7.87 27.01 2.72
CA GLY A 237 -7.10 28.12 2.15
C GLY A 237 -7.86 29.44 2.16
N MET A 238 -7.14 30.57 2.15
CA MET A 238 -7.76 31.90 2.12
C MET A 238 -8.52 32.15 0.81
N ASP A 239 -7.91 31.79 -0.33
CA ASP A 239 -8.55 31.89 -1.64
C ASP A 239 -9.76 30.95 -1.74
N SER A 240 -9.63 29.75 -1.19
CA SER A 240 -10.66 28.71 -1.18
C SER A 240 -11.86 29.11 -0.30
N LYS A 241 -11.62 29.78 0.84
CA LYS A 241 -12.65 30.46 1.65
C LYS A 241 -13.30 31.62 0.92
N ASN A 242 -12.52 32.46 0.22
CA ASN A 242 -13.03 33.57 -0.57
C ASN A 242 -13.86 33.09 -1.78
N TRP A 243 -13.49 31.98 -2.41
CA TRP A 243 -14.28 31.37 -3.48
C TRP A 243 -15.57 30.78 -2.92
N MET A 244 -15.50 30.04 -1.81
CA MET A 244 -16.66 29.41 -1.17
C MET A 244 -17.73 30.41 -0.75
N SER A 245 -17.37 31.60 -0.24
CA SER A 245 -18.35 32.62 0.16
C SER A 245 -19.20 33.13 -1.02
N HIS A 246 -18.67 33.08 -2.24
CA HIS A 246 -19.38 33.41 -3.49
C HIS A 246 -20.08 32.20 -4.11
N ASN A 247 -19.70 30.97 -3.73
CA ASN A 247 -20.16 29.70 -4.34
C ASN A 247 -20.86 28.78 -3.32
N LYS A 248 -21.59 29.37 -2.35
CA LYS A 248 -22.44 28.68 -1.36
C LYS A 248 -21.73 27.64 -0.46
N GLY A 249 -20.40 27.67 -0.37
CA GLY A 249 -19.62 26.73 0.44
C GLY A 249 -19.43 25.33 -0.14
N ASP A 250 -19.69 25.10 -1.44
CA ASP A 250 -19.59 23.77 -2.03
C ASP A 250 -18.14 23.38 -2.42
N VAL A 251 -17.44 22.76 -1.47
CA VAL A 251 -16.12 22.13 -1.66
C VAL A 251 -16.15 21.04 -2.76
N GLY A 252 -17.28 20.34 -2.94
CA GLY A 252 -17.43 19.32 -3.99
C GLY A 252 -17.38 19.93 -5.38
N THR A 253 -18.07 21.05 -5.60
CA THR A 253 -17.98 21.81 -6.87
C THR A 253 -16.59 22.41 -7.08
N MET A 254 -15.89 22.85 -6.02
CA MET A 254 -14.49 23.29 -6.10
C MET A 254 -13.58 22.15 -6.60
N TYR A 255 -13.69 20.97 -5.98
CA TYR A 255 -12.91 19.78 -6.36
C TYR A 255 -13.19 19.37 -7.81
N LEU A 256 -14.47 19.27 -8.20
CA LEU A 256 -14.87 18.91 -9.56
C LEU A 256 -14.38 19.91 -10.62
N LYS A 257 -14.25 21.19 -10.28
CA LYS A 257 -13.69 22.20 -11.18
C LYS A 257 -12.20 21.92 -11.45
N HIS A 258 -11.40 21.63 -10.42
CA HIS A 258 -9.98 21.29 -10.58
C HIS A 258 -9.79 20.05 -11.46
N ILE A 259 -10.50 18.97 -11.15
CA ILE A 259 -10.50 17.74 -11.95
C ILE A 259 -10.89 18.02 -13.41
N LYS A 260 -11.86 18.90 -13.66
CA LYS A 260 -12.30 19.26 -15.02
C LYS A 260 -11.24 20.04 -15.81
N GLU A 261 -10.41 20.87 -15.18
CA GLU A 261 -9.27 21.53 -15.84
C GLU A 261 -8.16 20.53 -16.20
N VAL A 262 -7.87 19.57 -15.31
CA VAL A 262 -6.91 18.47 -15.56
C VAL A 262 -7.39 17.57 -16.70
N LEU A 263 -8.64 17.09 -16.66
CA LEU A 263 -9.23 16.27 -17.71
C LEU A 263 -9.38 17.04 -19.03
N GLY A 264 -9.70 18.34 -18.98
CA GLY A 264 -9.76 19.22 -20.15
C GLY A 264 -8.41 19.35 -20.86
N PHE A 265 -7.31 19.44 -20.10
CA PHE A 265 -5.96 19.38 -20.66
C PHE A 265 -5.66 18.02 -21.31
N LEU A 266 -5.87 16.92 -20.58
CA LEU A 266 -5.55 15.57 -21.06
C LEU A 266 -6.33 15.23 -22.34
N THR A 267 -7.64 15.46 -22.35
CA THR A 267 -8.50 15.18 -23.52
C THR A 267 -8.21 16.08 -24.73
N ALA A 268 -7.67 17.29 -24.52
CA ALA A 268 -7.30 18.20 -25.60
C ALA A 268 -5.91 17.94 -26.20
N GLN A 269 -4.99 17.29 -25.49
CA GLN A 269 -3.61 17.05 -25.96
C GLN A 269 -3.32 15.57 -26.28
N TYR A 270 -3.91 14.64 -25.53
CA TYR A 270 -3.60 13.21 -25.61
C TYR A 270 -4.84 12.41 -26.03
N TRP A 271 -5.25 12.60 -27.28
CA TRP A 271 -6.45 11.97 -27.84
C TRP A 271 -6.38 10.44 -27.78
N GLY A 272 -7.42 9.81 -27.21
CA GLY A 272 -7.50 8.37 -27.01
C GLY A 272 -6.95 7.86 -25.67
N LEU A 273 -6.21 8.69 -24.91
CA LEU A 273 -5.74 8.33 -23.56
C LEU A 273 -6.92 8.25 -22.58
N ARG A 274 -7.08 7.11 -21.91
CA ARG A 274 -8.16 6.88 -20.93
C ARG A 274 -7.67 7.28 -19.54
N VAL A 275 -8.51 7.94 -18.74
CA VAL A 275 -8.11 8.45 -17.43
C VAL A 275 -8.74 7.65 -16.29
N LEU A 276 -7.94 7.39 -15.26
CA LEU A 276 -8.32 6.84 -13.96
C LEU A 276 -8.10 7.87 -12.86
N MET A 277 -8.91 7.84 -11.80
CA MET A 277 -8.70 8.60 -10.57
C MET A 277 -9.21 7.82 -9.36
N TRP A 278 -8.72 8.12 -8.16
CA TRP A 278 -9.28 7.54 -6.93
C TRP A 278 -10.68 8.12 -6.63
N ASP A 279 -11.54 7.34 -6.00
CA ASP A 279 -12.97 7.71 -5.85
C ASP A 279 -13.34 8.37 -4.51
N ASP A 280 -12.47 8.36 -3.50
CA ASP A 280 -12.80 8.72 -2.11
C ASP A 280 -13.36 10.16 -1.97
N MET A 281 -12.74 11.12 -2.65
CA MET A 281 -13.24 12.50 -2.73
C MET A 281 -14.61 12.58 -3.41
N LEU A 282 -14.88 11.75 -4.43
CA LEU A 282 -16.17 11.67 -5.10
C LEU A 282 -17.27 11.11 -4.18
N ARG A 283 -16.95 10.29 -3.17
CA ARG A 283 -17.94 9.66 -2.26
C ARG A 283 -18.80 10.68 -1.51
N LYS A 284 -18.27 11.85 -1.17
CA LYS A 284 -18.98 12.92 -0.44
C LYS A 284 -19.81 13.87 -1.33
N ILE A 285 -19.56 13.90 -2.65
CA ILE A 285 -20.15 14.87 -3.59
C ILE A 285 -21.56 14.41 -4.03
N SER A 286 -22.49 15.32 -4.34
CA SER A 286 -23.85 14.93 -4.77
C SER A 286 -23.90 14.36 -6.20
N VAL A 287 -24.86 13.49 -6.47
CA VAL A 287 -25.13 12.95 -7.83
C VAL A 287 -25.42 14.07 -8.84
N GLY A 288 -26.11 15.14 -8.40
CA GLY A 288 -26.37 16.32 -9.22
C GLY A 288 -25.09 17.02 -9.65
N ALA A 289 -24.22 17.38 -8.70
CA ALA A 289 -22.95 18.03 -8.99
C ALA A 289 -22.02 17.15 -9.86
N LEU A 290 -21.99 15.83 -9.62
CA LEU A 290 -21.25 14.88 -10.46
C LEU A 290 -21.75 14.89 -11.92
N ARG A 291 -23.08 14.80 -12.14
CA ARG A 291 -23.69 14.93 -13.47
C ARG A 291 -23.38 16.28 -14.14
N GLU A 292 -23.56 17.38 -13.42
CA GLU A 292 -23.40 18.75 -13.92
C GLU A 292 -21.95 19.08 -14.28
N SER A 293 -20.97 18.52 -13.56
CA SER A 293 -19.55 18.65 -13.91
C SER A 293 -19.21 18.03 -15.27
N GLY A 294 -19.85 16.90 -15.61
CA GLY A 294 -19.61 16.11 -16.81
C GLY A 294 -18.39 15.19 -16.76
N ILE A 295 -17.65 15.09 -15.64
CA ILE A 295 -16.38 14.34 -15.58
C ILE A 295 -16.55 12.84 -15.90
N ALA A 296 -17.73 12.27 -15.66
CA ALA A 296 -18.03 10.85 -15.83
C ALA A 296 -17.88 10.31 -17.27
N LYS A 297 -17.76 11.21 -18.26
CA LYS A 297 -17.48 10.88 -19.67
C LYS A 297 -15.98 10.81 -20.01
N HIS A 298 -15.11 11.19 -19.06
CA HIS A 298 -13.70 11.46 -19.29
C HIS A 298 -12.77 10.74 -18.31
N VAL A 299 -13.28 10.26 -17.17
CA VAL A 299 -12.51 9.54 -16.14
C VAL A 299 -13.31 8.36 -15.59
N SER A 300 -12.64 7.25 -15.28
CA SER A 300 -13.23 6.11 -14.54
C SER A 300 -12.74 6.12 -13.08
N PRO A 301 -13.63 6.02 -12.08
CA PRO A 301 -13.23 5.96 -10.68
C PRO A 301 -12.64 4.60 -10.34
N VAL A 302 -11.52 4.61 -9.60
CA VAL A 302 -10.90 3.45 -8.97
C VAL A 302 -11.33 3.42 -7.51
N VAL A 303 -12.25 2.50 -7.19
CA VAL A 303 -12.84 2.40 -5.85
C VAL A 303 -11.93 1.59 -4.95
N TRP A 304 -11.36 2.22 -3.93
CA TRP A 304 -10.38 1.61 -3.03
C TRP A 304 -10.93 1.34 -1.62
N PHE A 305 -10.64 0.17 -1.07
CA PHE A 305 -11.02 -0.20 0.29
C PHE A 305 -10.16 -1.38 0.75
N TYR A 306 -9.43 -1.19 1.86
CA TYR A 306 -8.32 -2.07 2.24
C TYR A 306 -8.58 -2.94 3.46
N ALA A 307 -9.71 -2.75 4.15
CA ALA A 307 -10.12 -3.59 5.27
C ALA A 307 -10.24 -5.09 4.87
N PRO A 308 -10.01 -6.04 5.77
CA PRO A 308 -10.30 -7.45 5.57
C PRO A 308 -11.79 -7.73 5.83
N ASP A 309 -12.32 -8.84 5.30
CA ASP A 309 -13.64 -9.40 5.64
C ASP A 309 -14.82 -8.41 5.52
N PHE A 310 -14.70 -7.36 4.70
CA PHE A 310 -15.80 -6.42 4.47
C PHE A 310 -16.91 -7.05 3.61
N GLU A 311 -18.11 -6.45 3.67
CA GLU A 311 -19.28 -6.93 2.92
C GLU A 311 -19.61 -6.01 1.74
N ALA A 312 -20.09 -6.59 0.64
CA ALA A 312 -20.24 -5.88 -0.63
C ALA A 312 -21.26 -4.73 -0.54
N GLU A 313 -22.23 -4.85 0.35
CA GLU A 313 -23.24 -3.85 0.72
C GLU A 313 -22.63 -2.53 1.24
N GLN A 314 -21.37 -2.53 1.66
CA GLN A 314 -20.64 -1.31 2.04
C GLN A 314 -20.13 -0.53 0.81
N ILE A 315 -19.90 -1.20 -0.32
CA ILE A 315 -19.35 -0.61 -1.55
C ILE A 315 -20.43 -0.37 -2.60
N VAL A 316 -21.42 -1.26 -2.72
CA VAL A 316 -22.55 -1.16 -3.68
C VAL A 316 -23.23 0.22 -3.68
N PRO A 317 -23.48 0.92 -2.55
CA PRO A 317 -24.06 2.26 -2.56
C PRO A 317 -23.23 3.29 -3.33
N PHE A 318 -21.90 3.23 -3.28
CA PHE A 318 -21.03 4.08 -4.09
C PHE A 318 -21.10 3.71 -5.57
N LEU A 319 -21.16 2.41 -5.90
CA LEU A 319 -21.31 1.95 -7.28
C LEU A 319 -22.64 2.41 -7.90
N THR A 320 -23.76 2.22 -7.20
CA THR A 320 -25.09 2.72 -7.61
C THR A 320 -25.06 4.23 -7.83
N LYS A 321 -24.47 4.99 -6.90
CA LYS A 321 -24.27 6.43 -7.02
C LYS A 321 -23.44 6.81 -8.26
N TYR A 322 -22.42 6.02 -8.63
CA TYR A 322 -21.64 6.26 -9.85
C TYR A 322 -22.44 5.95 -11.12
N VAL A 323 -23.27 4.89 -11.15
CA VAL A 323 -24.23 4.66 -12.25
C VAL A 323 -25.19 5.84 -12.39
N GLU A 324 -25.79 6.26 -11.28
CA GLU A 324 -26.69 7.42 -11.24
C GLU A 324 -25.98 8.70 -11.71
N SER A 325 -24.71 8.89 -11.35
CA SER A 325 -23.91 10.05 -11.76
C SER A 325 -23.48 10.03 -13.24
N GLY A 326 -23.73 8.92 -13.95
CA GLY A 326 -23.46 8.77 -15.37
C GLY A 326 -22.10 8.16 -15.71
N PHE A 327 -21.44 7.48 -14.77
CA PHE A 327 -20.23 6.69 -15.05
C PHE A 327 -20.64 5.34 -15.68
N GLU A 328 -20.12 5.05 -16.88
CA GLU A 328 -20.33 3.76 -17.56
C GLU A 328 -19.32 2.67 -17.15
N ALA A 329 -18.28 3.06 -16.42
CA ALA A 329 -17.13 2.24 -16.09
C ALA A 329 -16.69 2.45 -14.64
N VAL A 330 -16.13 1.39 -14.04
CA VAL A 330 -15.49 1.42 -12.72
C VAL A 330 -14.25 0.53 -12.72
N TRP A 331 -13.33 0.85 -11.82
CA TRP A 331 -12.17 0.05 -11.45
C TRP A 331 -12.18 -0.17 -9.94
N PHE A 332 -11.52 -1.21 -9.45
CA PHE A 332 -11.38 -1.46 -8.01
C PHE A 332 -9.91 -1.48 -7.58
N ALA A 333 -9.65 -1.21 -6.31
CA ALA A 333 -8.35 -1.35 -5.70
C ALA A 333 -8.39 -2.13 -4.38
N SER A 334 -7.82 -3.32 -4.45
CA SER A 334 -7.43 -4.17 -3.32
C SER A 334 -5.98 -3.86 -2.92
N ALA A 335 -5.47 -4.43 -1.82
CA ALA A 335 -4.09 -4.21 -1.37
C ALA A 335 -3.34 -5.51 -1.06
N PHE A 336 -2.06 -5.60 -1.43
CA PHE A 336 -1.17 -6.73 -1.11
C PHE A 336 -0.08 -6.41 -0.07
N LYS A 337 0.20 -5.12 0.18
CA LYS A 337 1.05 -4.60 1.28
C LYS A 337 0.69 -3.15 1.61
N GLY A 338 1.24 -2.59 2.68
CA GLY A 338 1.27 -1.14 2.92
C GLY A 338 -0.02 -0.50 3.44
N THR A 339 -1.07 -1.28 3.75
CA THR A 339 -2.37 -0.75 4.20
C THR A 339 -2.74 -1.18 5.63
N THR A 340 -1.75 -1.68 6.37
CA THR A 340 -1.92 -2.38 7.66
C THR A 340 -1.25 -1.64 8.82
N GLY A 341 -0.36 -0.70 8.52
CA GLY A 341 0.19 0.29 9.44
C GLY A 341 1.31 1.12 8.78
N PRO A 342 1.53 2.39 9.19
CA PRO A 342 2.53 3.28 8.58
C PRO A 342 3.99 2.93 8.92
N ALA A 343 4.21 1.89 9.73
CA ALA A 343 5.52 1.33 10.05
C ALA A 343 5.45 -0.21 10.07
N GLN A 344 4.62 -0.80 9.19
CA GLN A 344 4.52 -2.25 9.07
C GLN A 344 5.76 -2.78 8.33
N ALA A 345 6.51 -3.70 8.93
CA ALA A 345 7.71 -4.30 8.33
C ALA A 345 7.47 -5.70 7.71
N TRP A 346 6.43 -6.41 8.15
CA TRP A 346 6.14 -7.80 7.78
C TRP A 346 4.71 -7.96 7.27
N THR A 347 4.52 -8.55 6.07
CA THR A 347 3.22 -8.51 5.39
C THR A 347 2.22 -9.56 5.91
N PRO A 348 1.04 -9.15 6.43
CA PRO A 348 0.06 -10.08 7.01
C PRO A 348 -0.76 -10.80 5.93
N LEU A 349 -0.37 -12.04 5.59
CA LEU A 349 -0.89 -12.76 4.42
C LEU A 349 -2.41 -12.98 4.47
N SER A 350 -2.95 -13.40 5.63
CA SER A 350 -4.40 -13.59 5.81
C SER A 350 -5.21 -12.31 5.61
N TYR A 351 -4.70 -11.16 6.07
CA TYR A 351 -5.39 -9.86 5.94
C TYR A 351 -5.59 -9.48 4.47
N HIS A 352 -4.51 -9.54 3.68
CA HIS A 352 -4.55 -9.17 2.27
C HIS A 352 -5.35 -10.16 1.43
N LEU A 353 -5.30 -11.46 1.75
CA LEU A 353 -6.19 -12.47 1.16
C LEU A 353 -7.67 -12.16 1.44
N LYS A 354 -8.03 -11.87 2.70
CA LYS A 354 -9.40 -11.54 3.11
C LYS A 354 -9.93 -10.28 2.39
N ASN A 355 -9.10 -9.26 2.22
CA ASN A 355 -9.45 -8.08 1.41
C ASN A 355 -9.80 -8.47 -0.05
N HIS A 356 -9.00 -9.33 -0.69
CA HIS A 356 -9.25 -9.79 -2.05
C HIS A 356 -10.51 -10.69 -2.17
N LEU A 357 -10.79 -11.53 -1.17
CA LEU A 357 -12.02 -12.33 -1.13
C LEU A 357 -13.27 -11.45 -1.00
N SER A 358 -13.22 -10.37 -0.22
CA SER A 358 -14.31 -9.38 -0.17
C SER A 358 -14.45 -8.60 -1.46
N TRP A 359 -13.35 -8.22 -2.13
CA TRP A 359 -13.42 -7.59 -3.46
C TRP A 359 -14.06 -8.49 -4.51
N LEU A 360 -13.82 -9.80 -4.48
CA LEU A 360 -14.51 -10.76 -5.35
C LEU A 360 -16.03 -10.78 -5.12
N LYS A 361 -16.52 -10.59 -3.88
CA LYS A 361 -17.98 -10.41 -3.61
C LYS A 361 -18.52 -9.16 -4.34
N VAL A 362 -17.79 -8.03 -4.29
CA VAL A 362 -18.18 -6.78 -4.97
C VAL A 362 -18.20 -6.98 -6.49
N MET A 363 -17.18 -7.64 -7.05
CA MET A 363 -17.10 -7.95 -8.49
C MET A 363 -18.30 -8.76 -8.99
N GLN A 364 -18.80 -9.70 -8.19
CA GLN A 364 -20.02 -10.47 -8.48
C GLN A 364 -21.32 -9.65 -8.39
N ALA A 365 -21.31 -8.49 -7.73
CA ALA A 365 -22.45 -7.59 -7.66
C ALA A 365 -22.54 -6.63 -8.87
N VAL A 366 -21.42 -6.24 -9.49
CA VAL A 366 -21.37 -5.27 -10.60
C VAL A 366 -22.34 -5.56 -11.76
N PRO A 367 -22.51 -6.82 -12.24
CA PRO A 367 -23.44 -7.10 -13.34
C PRO A 367 -24.92 -6.75 -13.04
N ARG A 368 -25.29 -6.58 -11.77
CA ARG A 368 -26.63 -6.14 -11.33
C ARG A 368 -26.82 -4.62 -11.41
N LEU A 369 -25.74 -3.87 -11.65
CA LEU A 369 -25.67 -2.41 -11.74
C LEU A 369 -25.45 -1.93 -13.18
N ALA A 370 -25.88 -2.72 -14.18
CA ALA A 370 -25.83 -2.35 -15.59
C ALA A 370 -26.50 -0.97 -15.81
N PRO A 371 -25.91 -0.07 -16.61
CA PRO A 371 -24.85 -0.30 -17.60
C PRO A 371 -23.40 -0.25 -17.07
N LEU A 372 -23.16 -0.13 -15.76
CA LEU A 372 -21.80 -0.04 -15.20
C LEU A 372 -20.96 -1.29 -15.52
N ARG A 373 -19.76 -1.09 -16.06
CA ARG A 373 -18.81 -2.16 -16.38
C ARG A 373 -17.55 -2.06 -15.50
N LEU A 374 -17.17 -3.16 -14.88
CA LEU A 374 -15.84 -3.30 -14.26
C LEU A 374 -14.79 -3.48 -15.35
N GLN A 375 -13.83 -2.57 -15.44
CA GLN A 375 -12.77 -2.62 -16.47
C GLN A 375 -11.45 -3.19 -15.93
N GLY A 376 -11.16 -3.02 -14.63
CA GLY A 376 -10.00 -3.67 -14.04
C GLY A 376 -9.90 -3.58 -12.53
N VAL A 377 -8.89 -4.27 -12.00
CA VAL A 377 -8.49 -4.23 -10.59
C VAL A 377 -7.02 -3.83 -10.49
N VAL A 378 -6.74 -2.92 -9.56
CA VAL A 378 -5.38 -2.55 -9.13
C VAL A 378 -5.09 -3.30 -7.82
N LEU A 379 -3.97 -4.01 -7.76
CA LEU A 379 -3.45 -4.57 -6.52
C LEU A 379 -2.45 -3.55 -5.95
N THR A 380 -2.88 -2.78 -4.96
CA THR A 380 -2.08 -1.70 -4.37
C THR A 380 -0.97 -2.22 -3.46
N GLY A 381 0.21 -1.61 -3.60
CA GLY A 381 1.43 -2.00 -2.88
C GLY A 381 2.17 -0.80 -2.30
N TRP A 382 1.44 0.05 -1.58
CA TRP A 382 1.94 1.30 -0.98
C TRP A 382 3.24 1.10 -0.21
N GLN A 383 4.14 2.07 -0.31
CA GLN A 383 5.50 1.99 0.20
C GLN A 383 5.74 2.89 1.41
N ARG A 384 4.98 3.98 1.52
CA ARG A 384 4.77 4.78 2.74
C ARG A 384 3.47 5.58 2.60
N TYR A 385 2.98 6.21 3.67
CA TYR A 385 1.69 6.93 3.66
C TYR A 385 1.81 8.35 3.06
N ASP A 386 2.91 9.04 3.33
CA ASP A 386 3.29 10.34 2.76
C ASP A 386 4.84 10.49 2.74
N HIS A 387 5.36 11.59 2.17
CA HIS A 387 6.82 11.88 2.09
C HIS A 387 7.56 12.09 3.43
N TYR A 388 6.85 12.08 4.56
CA TYR A 388 7.39 12.30 5.91
C TYR A 388 7.23 11.08 6.82
N SER A 389 6.32 10.16 6.49
CA SER A 389 6.18 8.83 7.09
C SER A 389 7.32 7.89 6.72
N VAL A 390 7.59 6.89 7.55
CA VAL A 390 8.62 5.85 7.30
C VAL A 390 8.13 4.77 6.32
N LEU A 391 9.04 3.90 5.88
CA LEU A 391 8.72 2.77 5.01
C LEU A 391 7.75 1.74 5.63
N CYS A 392 6.72 1.38 4.85
CA CYS A 392 5.97 0.14 4.98
C CYS A 392 6.76 -1.06 4.40
N GLU A 393 6.14 -2.24 4.25
CA GLU A 393 6.87 -3.47 3.91
C GLU A 393 7.63 -3.35 2.59
N LEU A 394 8.85 -3.88 2.55
CA LEU A 394 9.66 -3.92 1.32
C LEU A 394 9.05 -4.89 0.31
N LEU A 395 9.06 -4.53 -0.97
CA LEU A 395 8.49 -5.33 -2.06
C LEU A 395 8.92 -6.83 -2.06
N PRO A 396 10.20 -7.20 -1.85
CA PRO A 396 10.61 -8.61 -1.69
C PRO A 396 9.88 -9.37 -0.58
N VAL A 397 9.61 -8.72 0.55
CA VAL A 397 8.93 -9.32 1.71
C VAL A 397 7.47 -9.64 1.39
N SER A 398 6.85 -8.81 0.54
CA SER A 398 5.44 -8.93 0.16
C SER A 398 5.18 -9.81 -1.07
N ILE A 399 6.21 -10.38 -1.73
CA ILE A 399 6.02 -11.23 -2.91
C ILE A 399 5.07 -12.43 -2.66
N PRO A 400 5.13 -13.15 -1.51
CA PRO A 400 4.14 -14.18 -1.21
C PRO A 400 2.70 -13.63 -1.12
N SER A 401 2.50 -12.48 -0.48
CA SER A 401 1.20 -11.81 -0.40
C SER A 401 0.67 -11.44 -1.79
N LEU A 402 1.51 -10.82 -2.62
CA LEU A 402 1.21 -10.47 -4.02
C LEU A 402 0.74 -11.69 -4.80
N ALA A 403 1.48 -12.80 -4.74
CA ALA A 403 1.16 -14.02 -5.46
C ALA A 403 -0.18 -14.63 -5.00
N ILE A 404 -0.44 -14.69 -3.69
CA ILE A 404 -1.71 -15.14 -3.11
C ILE A 404 -2.87 -14.27 -3.61
N CYS A 405 -2.69 -12.94 -3.51
CA CYS A 405 -3.69 -11.95 -3.89
C CYS A 405 -4.05 -12.00 -5.39
N LEU A 406 -3.03 -12.03 -6.26
CA LEU A 406 -3.22 -12.06 -7.71
C LEU A 406 -3.80 -13.40 -8.19
N GLN A 407 -3.35 -14.53 -7.62
CA GLN A 407 -3.97 -15.82 -7.92
C GLN A 407 -5.40 -15.94 -7.38
N THR A 408 -5.73 -15.29 -6.26
CA THR A 408 -7.10 -15.19 -5.76
C THR A 408 -8.01 -14.51 -6.79
N LEU A 409 -7.57 -13.40 -7.40
CA LEU A 409 -8.34 -12.73 -8.46
C LEU A 409 -8.47 -13.57 -9.74
N VAL A 410 -7.38 -14.15 -10.23
CA VAL A 410 -7.35 -14.94 -11.48
C VAL A 410 -8.24 -16.18 -11.42
N ASN A 411 -8.31 -16.85 -10.27
CA ASN A 411 -9.10 -18.07 -10.07
C ASN A 411 -10.51 -17.80 -9.49
N GLY A 412 -10.86 -16.55 -9.19
CA GLY A 412 -12.14 -16.19 -8.55
C GLY A 412 -12.25 -16.62 -7.07
N GLY A 413 -11.13 -16.91 -6.43
CA GLY A 413 -10.99 -17.38 -5.05
C GLY A 413 -9.64 -18.06 -4.82
N PHE A 414 -9.22 -18.20 -3.56
CA PHE A 414 -7.98 -18.90 -3.21
C PHE A 414 -8.23 -20.42 -3.07
N THR A 415 -8.38 -21.09 -4.20
CA THR A 415 -8.58 -22.55 -4.26
C THR A 415 -7.27 -23.32 -4.06
N GLU A 416 -7.34 -24.65 -3.94
CA GLU A 416 -6.12 -25.49 -3.89
C GLU A 416 -5.32 -25.44 -5.21
N GLU A 417 -5.94 -25.12 -6.36
CA GLU A 417 -5.25 -24.82 -7.62
C GLU A 417 -4.50 -23.49 -7.53
N ALA A 418 -5.15 -22.43 -7.04
CA ALA A 418 -4.53 -21.12 -6.84
C ALA A 418 -3.33 -21.22 -5.87
N LYS A 419 -3.52 -21.89 -4.73
CA LYS A 419 -2.49 -22.17 -3.73
C LYS A 419 -1.34 -23.00 -4.28
N ARG A 420 -1.62 -24.09 -5.01
CA ARG A 420 -0.56 -24.88 -5.68
C ARG A 420 0.21 -24.04 -6.69
N LYS A 421 -0.49 -23.23 -7.48
CA LYS A 421 0.13 -22.31 -8.45
C LYS A 421 1.01 -21.24 -7.78
N VAL A 422 0.68 -20.79 -6.56
CA VAL A 422 1.58 -19.95 -5.75
C VAL A 422 2.82 -20.73 -5.32
N LEU A 423 2.65 -21.91 -4.71
CA LEU A 423 3.76 -22.75 -4.24
C LEU A 423 4.73 -23.12 -5.38
N ASP A 424 4.20 -23.61 -6.51
CA ASP A 424 4.95 -24.02 -7.71
C ASP A 424 5.75 -22.86 -8.32
N VAL A 425 5.19 -21.64 -8.33
CA VAL A 425 5.81 -20.45 -8.94
C VAL A 425 6.83 -19.79 -8.01
N LEU A 426 6.57 -19.78 -6.70
CA LEU A 426 7.47 -19.21 -5.71
C LEU A 426 8.53 -20.19 -5.20
N GLY A 427 8.46 -21.48 -5.54
CA GLY A 427 9.38 -22.51 -5.05
C GLY A 427 9.23 -22.81 -3.55
N LEU A 428 8.01 -22.65 -3.02
CA LEU A 428 7.69 -22.83 -1.61
C LEU A 428 7.11 -24.22 -1.33
N GLU A 429 7.37 -24.74 -0.13
CA GLU A 429 6.86 -26.02 0.35
C GLU A 429 5.48 -25.85 0.99
N SER A 430 5.27 -24.76 1.74
CA SER A 430 3.97 -24.43 2.33
C SER A 430 3.81 -22.90 2.56
N VAL A 431 2.58 -22.47 2.84
CA VAL A 431 2.22 -21.09 3.24
C VAL A 431 1.30 -21.17 4.45
N GLN A 432 1.69 -20.54 5.55
CA GLN A 432 0.91 -20.45 6.78
C GLN A 432 0.23 -19.06 6.86
N LEU A 433 -1.01 -18.97 6.38
CA LEU A 433 -1.71 -17.69 6.15
C LEU A 433 -1.91 -16.84 7.43
N GLU A 434 -2.33 -17.45 8.54
CA GLU A 434 -2.62 -16.73 9.79
C GLU A 434 -1.32 -16.35 10.53
N GLN A 435 -0.30 -17.21 10.48
CA GLN A 435 1.06 -16.95 10.96
C GLN A 435 1.81 -15.93 10.10
N SER A 436 1.38 -15.77 8.84
CA SER A 436 2.04 -14.95 7.81
C SER A 436 3.48 -15.38 7.51
N THR A 437 3.74 -16.69 7.50
CA THR A 437 5.06 -17.27 7.18
C THR A 437 4.98 -18.24 5.99
N CYS A 438 6.13 -18.53 5.37
CA CYS A 438 6.25 -19.40 4.21
C CYS A 438 7.38 -20.41 4.43
N GLU A 439 7.17 -21.67 4.07
CA GLU A 439 8.11 -22.76 4.29
C GLU A 439 8.84 -23.17 3.00
N GLY A 440 10.04 -23.74 3.16
CA GLY A 440 10.93 -24.10 2.05
C GLY A 440 11.89 -22.98 1.67
N ARG A 441 12.75 -23.25 0.68
CA ARG A 441 13.80 -22.29 0.28
C ARG A 441 13.26 -21.10 -0.50
N GLY A 442 12.22 -21.31 -1.31
CA GLY A 442 11.77 -20.34 -2.30
C GLY A 442 12.71 -20.23 -3.51
N ALA A 443 12.19 -19.60 -4.57
CA ALA A 443 12.86 -19.38 -5.85
C ALA A 443 12.44 -18.04 -6.51
N PHE A 444 11.83 -17.13 -5.73
CA PHE A 444 11.33 -15.85 -6.21
C PHE A 444 12.36 -14.71 -6.04
N PRO A 445 12.24 -13.59 -6.79
CA PRO A 445 13.20 -12.49 -6.70
C PRO A 445 13.25 -11.91 -5.28
N GLY A 446 14.45 -11.79 -4.71
CA GLY A 446 14.65 -11.22 -3.38
C GLY A 446 14.23 -12.12 -2.22
N VAL A 447 14.09 -13.43 -2.45
CA VAL A 447 13.81 -14.44 -1.41
C VAL A 447 14.82 -14.42 -0.25
N GLU A 448 16.08 -14.04 -0.51
CA GLU A 448 17.08 -13.81 0.54
C GLU A 448 16.67 -12.69 1.49
N ILE A 449 16.12 -11.58 0.97
CA ILE A 449 15.61 -10.47 1.79
C ILE A 449 14.36 -10.93 2.56
N TYR A 450 13.45 -11.69 1.95
CA TYR A 450 12.27 -12.24 2.65
C TYR A 450 12.70 -13.02 3.91
N HIS A 451 13.59 -14.00 3.77
CA HIS A 451 14.06 -14.81 4.90
C HIS A 451 14.86 -13.98 5.90
N MET A 452 15.69 -13.03 5.46
CA MET A 452 16.49 -12.22 6.40
C MET A 452 15.63 -11.21 7.17
N VAL A 453 14.60 -10.62 6.56
CA VAL A 453 13.62 -9.78 7.27
C VAL A 453 12.77 -10.61 8.23
N GLU A 454 12.42 -11.86 7.90
CA GLU A 454 11.76 -12.79 8.84
C GLU A 454 12.61 -12.99 10.10
N GLN A 455 13.93 -13.20 9.94
CA GLN A 455 14.84 -13.36 11.07
C GLN A 455 15.00 -12.07 11.90
N VAL A 456 15.03 -10.89 11.28
CA VAL A 456 15.02 -9.60 12.01
C VAL A 456 13.72 -9.45 12.82
N ASN A 457 12.58 -9.59 12.17
CA ASN A 457 11.25 -9.40 12.77
C ASN A 457 10.96 -10.43 13.88
N GLY A 458 11.33 -11.69 13.68
CA GLY A 458 11.09 -12.78 14.63
C GLY A 458 12.11 -12.86 15.78
N HIS A 459 13.40 -12.58 15.54
CA HIS A 459 14.46 -13.00 16.46
C HIS A 459 15.41 -11.89 16.94
N LEU A 460 15.59 -10.78 16.22
CA LEU A 460 16.55 -9.72 16.62
C LEU A 460 16.18 -9.14 17.99
N LYS A 461 14.94 -8.66 18.12
CA LYS A 461 14.42 -8.06 19.34
C LYS A 461 14.43 -9.03 20.53
N GLU A 462 13.93 -10.25 20.36
CA GLU A 462 13.87 -11.22 21.47
C GLU A 462 15.28 -11.61 21.93
N SER A 463 16.17 -11.99 21.00
CA SER A 463 17.53 -12.44 21.36
C SER A 463 18.34 -11.36 22.07
N ILE A 464 18.20 -10.09 21.66
CA ILE A 464 18.85 -8.96 22.30
C ILE A 464 18.23 -8.65 23.67
N LEU A 465 16.90 -8.57 23.80
CA LEU A 465 16.25 -8.33 25.10
C LEU A 465 16.53 -9.47 26.10
N LYS A 466 16.58 -10.73 25.64
CA LYS A 466 16.98 -11.90 26.43
C LYS A 466 18.42 -11.77 26.97
N ALA A 467 19.35 -11.25 26.16
CA ALA A 467 20.73 -11.01 26.59
C ALA A 467 20.88 -9.76 27.49
N LEU A 468 20.17 -8.68 27.22
CA LEU A 468 20.26 -7.43 28.00
C LEU A 468 19.50 -7.49 29.32
N GLU A 469 18.34 -8.16 29.33
CA GLU A 469 17.40 -8.13 30.45
C GLU A 469 17.17 -9.48 31.12
N GLU A 470 17.05 -10.60 30.41
CA GLU A 470 16.72 -11.88 31.07
C GLU A 470 17.94 -12.52 31.76
N GLU A 471 19.15 -12.27 31.25
CA GLU A 471 20.40 -12.77 31.86
C GLU A 471 20.67 -12.09 33.22
N SER A 472 20.28 -12.78 34.29
CA SER A 472 20.44 -12.36 35.68
C SER A 472 21.87 -11.93 36.05
N ALA A 473 22.89 -12.53 35.43
CA ALA A 473 24.28 -12.17 35.66
C ALA A 473 24.63 -10.74 35.16
N ILE A 474 24.02 -10.31 34.06
CA ILE A 474 24.18 -8.96 33.50
C ILE A 474 23.41 -7.95 34.35
N LYS A 475 22.16 -8.26 34.73
CA LYS A 475 21.38 -7.44 35.68
C LYS A 475 22.10 -7.27 37.03
N GLY A 476 22.77 -8.31 37.53
CA GLY A 476 23.50 -8.28 38.81
C GLY A 476 24.85 -7.57 38.76
N TRP A 477 25.73 -7.94 37.82
CA TRP A 477 27.15 -7.55 37.82
C TRP A 477 27.57 -6.64 36.66
N PHE A 478 26.64 -6.29 35.76
CA PHE A 478 26.93 -5.42 34.60
C PHE A 478 25.80 -4.44 34.25
N SER A 479 24.98 -4.09 35.24
CA SER A 479 23.86 -3.14 35.11
C SER A 479 24.30 -1.74 34.65
N PRO A 480 23.36 -0.86 34.22
CA PRO A 480 23.67 0.51 33.82
C PRO A 480 24.49 1.33 34.83
N TYR A 481 24.43 1.00 36.14
CA TYR A 481 25.27 1.62 37.16
C TYR A 481 26.75 1.19 37.03
N HIS A 482 27.02 -0.10 36.79
CA HIS A 482 28.36 -0.63 36.56
C HIS A 482 28.98 -0.02 35.28
N ARG A 483 28.19 -0.01 34.19
CA ARG A 483 28.55 0.61 32.91
C ARG A 483 28.86 2.11 33.06
N LYS A 484 27.94 2.89 33.62
CA LYS A 484 28.10 4.34 33.83
C LYS A 484 29.25 4.71 34.78
N ARG A 485 29.64 3.81 35.68
CA ARG A 485 30.71 4.04 36.67
C ARG A 485 32.00 3.27 36.39
N GLN A 486 32.09 2.64 35.21
CA GLN A 486 33.27 1.97 34.67
C GLN A 486 33.95 1.02 35.67
N PHE A 487 33.17 0.08 36.23
CA PHE A 487 33.70 -0.95 37.13
C PHE A 487 32.90 -2.25 37.07
N GLY A 488 33.55 -3.36 37.40
CA GLY A 488 32.96 -4.69 37.43
C GLY A 488 33.96 -5.72 37.97
N ASN A 489 33.48 -6.91 38.34
CA ASN A 489 34.32 -8.03 38.78
C ASN A 489 34.60 -8.94 37.58
N PRO A 490 35.86 -9.08 37.11
CA PRO A 490 36.19 -9.86 35.92
C PRO A 490 35.64 -11.29 35.93
N ARG A 491 35.79 -12.01 37.04
CA ARG A 491 35.28 -13.38 37.21
C ARG A 491 33.76 -13.49 36.96
N ASN A 492 33.01 -12.48 37.37
CA ASN A 492 31.56 -12.46 37.19
C ASN A 492 31.19 -12.03 35.76
N MET A 493 31.97 -11.12 35.17
CA MET A 493 31.82 -10.68 33.78
C MET A 493 32.10 -11.80 32.77
N GLU A 494 33.14 -12.61 33.01
CA GLU A 494 33.51 -13.77 32.20
C GLU A 494 32.39 -14.83 32.11
N SER A 495 31.50 -14.91 33.11
CA SER A 495 30.41 -15.89 33.15
C SER A 495 29.33 -15.69 32.07
N PHE A 496 29.17 -14.47 31.56
CA PHE A 496 28.23 -14.14 30.48
C PHE A 496 28.92 -13.58 29.23
N GLY A 497 30.13 -13.02 29.35
CA GLY A 497 30.79 -12.27 28.29
C GLY A 497 30.96 -13.03 26.98
N SER A 498 31.25 -14.33 27.03
CA SER A 498 31.37 -15.18 25.83
C SER A 498 30.04 -15.31 25.06
N LYS A 499 28.90 -15.39 25.77
CA LYS A 499 27.56 -15.42 25.15
C LYS A 499 27.26 -14.09 24.44
N VAL A 500 27.50 -12.98 25.13
CA VAL A 500 27.21 -11.62 24.63
C VAL A 500 28.08 -11.28 23.42
N LEU A 501 29.39 -11.57 23.50
CA LEU A 501 30.31 -11.35 22.38
C LEU A 501 29.92 -12.21 21.18
N LYS A 502 29.56 -13.49 21.36
CA LYS A 502 29.07 -14.33 20.25
C LYS A 502 27.78 -13.77 19.63
N LEU A 503 26.78 -13.43 20.45
CA LEU A 503 25.50 -12.88 19.96
C LEU A 503 25.71 -11.60 19.14
N HIS A 504 26.63 -10.74 19.57
CA HIS A 504 27.04 -9.53 18.84
C HIS A 504 27.71 -9.87 17.52
N ASP A 505 28.74 -10.73 17.54
CA ASP A 505 29.52 -11.05 16.35
C ASP A 505 28.68 -11.89 15.33
N ASP A 506 27.73 -12.69 15.79
CA ASP A 506 26.71 -13.38 14.97
C ASP A 506 25.77 -12.36 14.28
N TRP A 507 25.17 -11.41 15.03
CA TRP A 507 24.24 -10.42 14.48
C TRP A 507 24.92 -9.39 13.57
N GLU A 508 26.12 -8.91 13.91
CA GLU A 508 26.89 -8.00 13.04
C GLU A 508 27.28 -8.68 11.72
N SER A 509 27.53 -9.99 11.74
CA SER A 509 27.75 -10.76 10.51
C SER A 509 26.47 -10.83 9.68
N PHE A 510 25.36 -11.21 10.28
CA PHE A 510 24.06 -11.29 9.62
C PHE A 510 23.63 -9.95 9.02
N VAL A 511 23.79 -8.85 9.75
CA VAL A 511 23.37 -7.50 9.34
C VAL A 511 24.20 -6.96 8.17
N ARG A 512 25.52 -7.18 8.18
CA ARG A 512 26.37 -6.86 7.03
C ARG A 512 25.92 -7.62 5.78
N ASP A 513 25.55 -8.89 5.93
CA ASP A 513 25.15 -9.74 4.82
C ASP A 513 23.74 -9.37 4.31
N LEU A 514 22.84 -8.88 5.18
CA LEU A 514 21.53 -8.32 4.84
C LEU A 514 21.65 -6.99 4.07
N HIS A 515 22.50 -6.07 4.56
CA HIS A 515 22.81 -4.82 3.85
C HIS A 515 23.26 -5.10 2.42
N ALA A 516 24.17 -6.08 2.24
CA ALA A 516 24.67 -6.50 0.94
C ALA A 516 23.64 -7.23 0.04
N GLN A 517 22.45 -7.60 0.54
CA GLN A 517 21.30 -7.97 -0.29
C GLN A 517 20.41 -6.76 -0.62
N LEU A 518 20.13 -5.91 0.37
CA LEU A 518 19.34 -4.68 0.20
C LEU A 518 19.96 -3.77 -0.87
N ASP A 519 21.28 -3.55 -0.85
CA ASP A 519 22.04 -2.76 -1.84
C ASP A 519 21.79 -3.19 -3.31
N ARG A 520 21.55 -4.48 -3.54
CA ARG A 520 21.36 -5.08 -4.88
C ARG A 520 20.01 -4.72 -5.49
N ILE A 521 19.03 -4.42 -4.62
CA ILE A 521 17.62 -4.21 -4.98
C ILE A 521 17.22 -2.76 -4.77
N TYR A 522 17.83 -2.03 -3.83
CA TYR A 522 17.44 -0.69 -3.40
C TYR A 522 18.60 0.32 -3.42
N PHE A 523 18.24 1.61 -3.35
CA PHE A 523 19.18 2.72 -3.27
C PHE A 523 19.64 2.96 -1.82
N PRO A 524 20.82 3.59 -1.58
CA PRO A 524 21.43 3.63 -0.26
C PRO A 524 20.58 4.28 0.83
N ASP A 525 19.77 5.28 0.49
CA ASP A 525 18.81 5.94 1.39
C ASP A 525 17.70 4.98 1.86
N THR A 526 17.15 4.17 0.95
CA THR A 526 16.22 3.10 1.31
C THR A 526 16.85 2.09 2.29
N VAL A 527 18.13 1.75 2.09
CA VAL A 527 18.84 0.81 2.97
C VAL A 527 19.11 1.44 4.33
N GLU A 528 19.57 2.69 4.36
CA GLU A 528 19.80 3.47 5.57
C GLU A 528 18.53 3.60 6.42
N GLU A 529 17.43 4.13 5.85
CA GLU A 529 16.14 4.30 6.53
C GLU A 529 15.60 2.97 7.08
N TRP A 530 15.59 1.91 6.27
CA TRP A 530 15.05 0.63 6.71
C TRP A 530 15.87 0.03 7.86
N MET A 531 17.20 0.19 7.84
CA MET A 531 18.09 -0.26 8.90
C MET A 531 17.99 0.57 10.18
N GLU A 532 17.78 1.89 10.07
CA GLU A 532 17.55 2.79 11.21
C GLU A 532 16.24 2.51 11.94
N GLU A 533 15.16 2.16 11.25
CA GLU A 533 13.88 1.83 11.89
C GLU A 533 13.81 0.38 12.42
N ASN A 534 14.35 -0.60 11.68
CA ASN A 534 14.09 -2.02 11.94
C ASN A 534 15.21 -2.76 12.71
N VAL A 535 16.46 -2.28 12.64
CA VAL A 535 17.63 -3.04 13.15
C VAL A 535 18.41 -2.27 14.21
N ASN A 536 18.86 -1.06 13.90
CA ASN A 536 19.70 -0.25 14.78
C ASN A 536 19.10 -0.02 16.18
N PRO A 537 17.77 0.19 16.38
CA PRO A 537 17.19 0.44 17.71
C PRO A 537 17.37 -0.73 18.70
N TYR A 538 17.65 -1.94 18.19
CA TYR A 538 17.98 -3.11 19.00
C TYR A 538 19.49 -3.39 18.98
N LEU A 539 20.11 -3.40 17.79
CA LEU A 539 21.51 -3.78 17.65
C LEU A 539 22.47 -2.78 18.31
N ASP A 540 22.17 -1.48 18.30
CA ASP A 540 23.01 -0.48 18.95
C ASP A 540 23.05 -0.66 20.47
N GLN A 541 21.97 -1.15 21.10
CA GLN A 541 21.99 -1.48 22.53
C GLN A 541 22.97 -2.61 22.86
N LEU A 542 23.12 -3.59 21.96
CA LEU A 542 24.08 -4.69 22.07
C LEU A 542 25.52 -4.24 21.76
N ARG A 543 25.71 -3.40 20.73
CA ARG A 543 26.99 -2.72 20.44
C ARG A 543 27.48 -1.92 21.65
N ASP A 544 26.57 -1.16 22.28
CA ASP A 544 26.83 -0.38 23.49
C ASP A 544 27.23 -1.27 24.68
N LEU A 545 26.51 -2.37 24.90
CA LEU A 545 26.84 -3.34 25.95
C LEU A 545 28.23 -3.96 25.72
N VAL A 546 28.54 -4.33 24.47
CA VAL A 546 29.81 -4.95 24.09
C VAL A 546 30.98 -3.97 24.17
N ARG A 547 30.81 -2.72 23.75
CA ARG A 547 31.80 -1.64 23.94
C ARG A 547 32.13 -1.48 25.42
N ASP A 548 31.11 -1.33 26.26
CA ASP A 548 31.29 -1.11 27.70
C ASP A 548 31.90 -2.36 28.37
N TYR A 549 31.52 -3.57 27.95
CA TYR A 549 32.10 -4.82 28.43
C TYR A 549 33.59 -4.89 28.09
N ARG A 550 33.94 -4.67 26.81
CA ARG A 550 35.32 -4.66 26.30
C ARG A 550 36.17 -3.58 26.97
N ALA A 551 35.57 -2.46 27.40
CA ALA A 551 36.24 -1.43 28.21
C ALA A 551 36.47 -1.88 29.67
N ILE A 552 35.41 -2.29 30.37
CA ILE A 552 35.43 -2.55 31.81
C ILE A 552 36.21 -3.84 32.16
N ILE A 553 36.16 -4.88 31.32
CA ILE A 553 36.94 -6.12 31.57
C ILE A 553 38.46 -5.82 31.60
N ARG A 554 38.93 -4.90 30.75
CA ARG A 554 40.33 -4.45 30.69
C ARG A 554 40.77 -3.66 31.93
N LEU A 555 39.82 -3.14 32.72
CA LEU A 555 40.12 -2.48 33.99
C LEU A 555 40.45 -3.48 35.11
N ASN A 556 40.24 -4.79 34.89
CA ASN A 556 40.65 -5.89 35.77
C ASN A 556 40.34 -5.66 37.26
N GLY A 557 39.09 -5.31 37.58
CA GLY A 557 38.63 -5.13 38.97
C GLY A 557 39.07 -3.82 39.65
N ARG A 558 39.55 -2.81 38.91
CA ARG A 558 39.82 -1.46 39.44
C ARG A 558 38.59 -0.87 40.18
N PRO A 559 38.82 0.01 41.17
CA PRO A 559 37.75 0.68 41.90
C PRO A 559 36.88 1.56 40.99
N LYS A 560 35.62 1.72 41.40
CA LYS A 560 34.60 2.57 40.79
C LYS A 560 35.12 3.98 40.49
N ALA A 561 34.90 4.48 39.27
CA ALA A 561 35.12 5.88 38.94
C ALA A 561 34.19 6.81 39.74
N ALA A 562 34.70 7.99 40.12
CA ALA A 562 34.04 8.95 41.02
C ALA A 562 32.61 9.32 40.58
#